data_AF-A0A3D2MAU7-F1
#
_entry.id   AF-A0A3D2MAU7-F1
#
_cell.length_a   1.000
_cell.length_b   1.000
_cell.length_c   1.000
_cell.angle_alpha   90.00
_cell.angle_beta   90.00
_cell.angle_gamma   90.00
#
_symmetry.space_group_name_H-M   'P 1'
#
loop_
_entity.id
_entity.type
_entity.pdbx_description
1 polymer ?
#
loop_
_entity_poly.entity_id
_entity_poly.type
_entity_poly.pdbx_seq_one_letter_code
_entity_poly.pdbx_strand_id
1 'polypeptide(L)'
;MKKEDYKRLNDYLNDTFIYLSGHDGFFIQNMQSIFILNNMLYGKLKDIDLEHKFHENNLTFEDVFELARNEIEKINPNYLKEFDKLINSGRLELFKQEENINIKEVDYYEKLSEVENNEEETRNTSICFYTEDGYFIDLARTYNYDDVLSLIHEFIHSTNSSKNMGEYRYILTEFFSIYFEILSKKILLENGINTSELDIFDRIKSTGMISKKIVEYDLAFMAYNLFGNIKEDSCEDLKKYHIVLSTKEDFEEACIFLLKYFDYQKIEYNNKNEEFNLNDYRKCISKLFSSGYRYLYGTLFACYLLENGNKDKIVWLNDHINDEEIKNMDFTSVLKIIGIDLTEKNINGKLIDSAQKYYENLNKYSVKDEKKSL
;
A
#
# COMPACT_ATOMS: atom_id res chain seq x y z
N MET A 1 17.27 12.61 23.19
CA MET A 1 17.51 11.17 23.55
C MET A 1 18.86 10.99 24.25
N LYS A 2 19.13 9.88 24.98
CA LYS A 2 20.46 9.63 25.58
C LYS A 2 21.42 8.95 24.60
N LYS A 3 22.73 9.02 24.85
CA LYS A 3 23.77 8.36 24.03
C LYS A 3 23.55 6.84 23.89
N GLU A 4 23.07 6.20 24.94
CA GLU A 4 22.74 4.77 24.96
C GLU A 4 21.55 4.44 24.05
N ASP A 5 20.56 5.33 23.97
CA ASP A 5 19.40 5.17 23.09
C ASP A 5 19.82 5.24 21.62
N TYR A 6 20.69 6.20 21.26
CA TYR A 6 21.25 6.28 19.91
C TYR A 6 22.07 5.04 19.55
N LYS A 7 22.87 4.50 20.49
CA LYS A 7 23.61 3.26 20.25
C LYS A 7 22.64 2.12 19.93
N ARG A 8 21.62 1.91 20.76
CA ARG A 8 20.63 0.85 20.57
C ARG A 8 19.86 1.01 19.25
N LEU A 9 19.45 2.23 18.92
CA LEU A 9 18.80 2.54 17.64
C LEU A 9 19.70 2.19 16.45
N ASN A 10 20.98 2.54 16.49
CA ASN A 10 21.94 2.22 15.43
C ASN A 10 22.14 0.70 15.27
N ASP A 11 22.16 -0.06 16.36
CA ASP A 11 22.28 -1.52 16.30
C ASP A 11 21.07 -2.12 15.54
N TYR A 12 19.85 -1.67 15.85
CA TYR A 12 18.63 -2.11 15.12
C TYR A 12 18.62 -1.68 13.65
N LEU A 13 19.01 -0.44 13.37
CA LEU A 13 19.07 0.08 12.01
C LEU A 13 20.10 -0.69 11.19
N ASN A 14 21.26 -1.02 11.75
CA ASN A 14 22.24 -1.85 11.07
C ASN A 14 21.65 -3.20 10.64
N ASP A 15 20.98 -3.90 11.55
CA ASP A 15 20.34 -5.18 11.24
C ASP A 15 19.22 -5.06 10.20
N THR A 16 18.43 -3.98 10.28
CA THR A 16 17.38 -3.65 9.31
C THR A 16 17.96 -3.39 7.91
N PHE A 17 19.01 -2.58 7.81
CA PHE A 17 19.66 -2.26 6.53
C PHE A 17 20.35 -3.47 5.91
N ILE A 18 20.96 -4.35 6.72
CA ILE A 18 21.50 -5.63 6.23
C ILE A 18 20.39 -6.47 5.60
N TYR A 19 19.24 -6.58 6.27
CA TYR A 19 18.11 -7.34 5.74
C TYR A 19 17.57 -6.76 4.43
N LEU A 20 17.23 -5.47 4.45
CA LEU A 20 16.65 -4.78 3.30
C LEU A 20 17.60 -4.73 2.11
N SER A 21 18.90 -4.56 2.31
CA SER A 21 19.87 -4.58 1.20
C SER A 21 19.91 -5.94 0.48
N GLY A 22 19.59 -7.03 1.17
CA GLY A 22 19.51 -8.38 0.58
C GLY A 22 18.14 -8.77 0.01
N HIS A 23 17.06 -8.10 0.42
CA HIS A 23 15.68 -8.51 0.11
C HIS A 23 14.79 -7.44 -0.53
N ASP A 24 15.19 -6.17 -0.46
CA ASP A 24 14.49 -5.01 -1.03
C ASP A 24 15.51 -3.93 -1.45
N GLY A 25 16.42 -4.32 -2.35
CA GLY A 25 17.49 -3.45 -2.84
C GLY A 25 16.96 -2.20 -3.56
N PHE A 26 15.83 -2.32 -4.24
CA PHE A 26 15.15 -1.19 -4.88
C PHE A 26 14.78 -0.11 -3.87
N PHE A 27 14.17 -0.48 -2.73
CA PHE A 27 13.82 0.49 -1.70
C PHE A 27 15.04 1.24 -1.18
N ILE A 28 16.11 0.50 -0.84
CA ILE A 28 17.35 1.09 -0.33
C ILE A 28 17.97 2.07 -1.34
N GLN A 29 18.02 1.70 -2.61
CA GLN A 29 18.61 2.53 -3.67
C GLN A 29 17.76 3.77 -4.00
N ASN A 30 16.44 3.70 -3.82
CA ASN A 30 15.50 4.76 -4.22
C ASN A 30 14.88 5.51 -3.03
N MET A 31 15.33 5.23 -1.81
CA MET A 31 14.76 5.74 -0.55
C MET A 31 14.57 7.26 -0.54
N GLN A 32 15.57 8.02 -0.98
CA GLN A 32 15.49 9.48 -1.00
C GLN A 32 14.36 9.97 -1.91
N SER A 33 14.25 9.42 -3.11
CA SER A 33 13.19 9.76 -4.06
C SER A 33 11.81 9.37 -3.53
N ILE A 34 11.70 8.20 -2.90
CA ILE A 34 10.47 7.71 -2.26
C ILE A 34 10.04 8.67 -1.15
N PHE A 35 10.94 9.06 -0.26
CA PHE A 35 10.61 9.94 0.87
C PHE A 35 10.28 11.36 0.42
N ILE A 36 10.97 11.91 -0.58
CA ILE A 36 10.59 13.20 -1.18
C ILE A 36 9.18 13.14 -1.74
N LEU A 37 8.89 12.12 -2.56
CA LEU A 37 7.57 11.94 -3.15
C LEU A 37 6.49 11.74 -2.09
N ASN A 38 6.78 10.95 -1.05
CA ASN A 38 5.89 10.74 0.08
C ASN A 38 5.57 12.05 0.82
N ASN A 39 6.59 12.86 1.13
CA ASN A 39 6.39 14.13 1.82
C ASN A 39 5.56 15.12 1.00
N MET A 40 5.77 15.16 -0.32
CA MET A 40 4.94 15.94 -1.22
C MET A 40 3.47 15.48 -1.18
N LEU A 41 3.24 14.15 -1.19
CA LEU A 41 1.90 13.59 -1.09
C LEU A 41 1.25 13.87 0.26
N TYR A 42 1.96 13.59 1.36
CA TYR A 42 1.46 13.80 2.71
C TYR A 42 1.06 15.26 2.92
N GLY A 43 1.88 16.20 2.44
CA GLY A 43 1.58 17.63 2.48
C GLY A 43 0.28 18.01 1.76
N LYS A 44 -0.14 17.25 0.74
CA LYS A 44 -1.43 17.41 0.08
C LYS A 44 -2.56 16.71 0.82
N LEU A 45 -2.35 15.50 1.33
CA LEU A 45 -3.40 14.66 1.91
C LEU A 45 -3.72 14.99 3.38
N LYS A 46 -2.80 15.54 4.16
CA LYS A 46 -2.95 15.67 5.62
C LYS A 46 -4.15 16.50 6.09
N ASP A 47 -4.59 17.46 5.27
CA ASP A 47 -5.64 18.42 5.60
C ASP A 47 -6.88 18.28 4.69
N ILE A 48 -6.96 17.21 3.88
CA ILE A 48 -8.13 17.00 3.00
C ILE A 48 -9.29 16.40 3.79
N ASP A 49 -10.49 16.82 3.41
CA ASP A 49 -11.71 16.31 3.99
C ASP A 49 -12.10 14.98 3.33
N LEU A 50 -11.96 13.89 4.08
CA LEU A 50 -12.33 12.54 3.66
C LEU A 50 -13.65 12.08 4.28
N GLU A 51 -14.47 13.00 4.77
CA GLU A 51 -15.80 12.68 5.25
C GLU A 51 -16.68 12.22 4.09
N HIS A 52 -17.18 10.99 4.22
CA HIS A 52 -18.13 10.38 3.32
C HIS A 52 -18.92 9.31 4.10
N LYS A 53 -20.24 9.45 4.12
CA LYS A 53 -21.12 8.43 4.71
C LYS A 53 -21.49 7.38 3.66
N PHE A 54 -21.17 6.13 3.99
CA PHE A 54 -21.55 4.96 3.22
C PHE A 54 -22.18 3.90 4.13
N HIS A 55 -22.97 3.01 3.54
CA HIS A 55 -23.70 1.93 4.22
C HIS A 55 -23.73 0.66 3.37
N GLU A 56 -24.09 -0.45 4.02
CA GLU A 56 -24.36 -1.72 3.37
C GLU A 56 -25.61 -1.63 2.49
N ASN A 57 -25.55 -2.17 1.27
CA ASN A 57 -26.72 -2.30 0.39
C ASN A 57 -27.14 -3.77 0.20
N ASN A 58 -26.50 -4.70 0.93
CA ASN A 58 -26.77 -6.14 0.93
C ASN A 58 -26.53 -6.83 -0.43
N LEU A 59 -25.49 -6.44 -1.18
CA LEU A 59 -25.10 -7.19 -2.38
C LEU A 59 -24.92 -8.69 -2.05
N THR A 60 -25.64 -9.53 -2.79
CA THR A 60 -25.48 -10.99 -2.68
C THR A 60 -24.14 -11.42 -3.28
N PHE A 61 -23.77 -12.69 -3.08
CA PHE A 61 -22.58 -13.24 -3.73
C PHE A 61 -22.70 -13.18 -5.25
N GLU A 62 -23.86 -13.55 -5.77
CA GLU A 62 -24.18 -13.52 -7.19
C GLU A 62 -24.08 -12.09 -7.75
N ASP A 63 -24.58 -11.08 -7.02
CA ASP A 63 -24.46 -9.68 -7.44
C ASP A 63 -22.99 -9.25 -7.53
N VAL A 64 -22.18 -9.57 -6.50
CA VAL A 64 -20.75 -9.23 -6.49
C VAL A 64 -20.03 -9.88 -7.67
N PHE A 65 -20.31 -11.16 -7.93
CA PHE A 65 -19.74 -11.90 -9.05
C PHE A 65 -20.12 -11.29 -10.39
N GLU A 66 -21.41 -11.08 -10.66
CA GLU A 66 -21.89 -10.57 -11.95
C GLU A 66 -21.35 -9.15 -12.21
N LEU A 67 -21.32 -8.30 -11.19
CA LEU A 67 -20.75 -6.95 -11.30
C LEU A 67 -19.25 -7.00 -11.58
N ALA A 68 -18.49 -7.79 -10.81
CA ALA A 68 -17.04 -7.94 -11.02
C ALA A 68 -16.73 -8.53 -12.39
N ARG A 69 -17.49 -9.54 -12.83
CA ARG A 69 -17.36 -10.17 -14.14
C ARG A 69 -17.56 -9.16 -15.28
N ASN A 70 -18.60 -8.34 -15.18
CA ASN A 70 -18.90 -7.29 -16.16
C ASN A 70 -17.78 -6.24 -16.23
N GLU A 71 -17.18 -5.86 -15.10
CA GLU A 71 -16.03 -4.95 -15.09
C GLU A 71 -14.76 -5.61 -15.65
N ILE A 72 -14.51 -6.89 -15.33
CA ILE A 72 -13.38 -7.66 -15.87
C ILE A 72 -13.47 -7.79 -17.40
N GLU A 73 -14.67 -8.02 -17.94
CA GLU A 73 -14.89 -8.04 -19.39
C GLU A 73 -14.48 -6.71 -20.04
N LYS A 74 -14.82 -5.58 -19.42
CA LYS A 74 -14.43 -4.24 -19.89
C LYS A 74 -12.93 -3.99 -19.77
N ILE A 75 -12.28 -4.55 -18.76
CA ILE A 75 -10.82 -4.50 -18.60
C ILE A 75 -10.17 -5.26 -19.76
N ASN A 76 -10.40 -6.57 -19.84
CA ASN A 76 -9.92 -7.44 -20.91
C ASN A 76 -10.81 -8.71 -20.97
N PRO A 77 -11.55 -8.93 -22.07
CA PRO A 77 -12.41 -10.11 -22.22
C PRO A 77 -11.66 -11.45 -22.09
N ASN A 78 -10.35 -11.48 -22.36
CA ASN A 78 -9.54 -12.69 -22.23
C ASN A 78 -9.41 -13.16 -20.77
N TYR A 79 -9.64 -12.29 -19.78
CA TYR A 79 -9.61 -12.64 -18.36
C TYR A 79 -10.84 -13.42 -17.89
N LEU A 80 -11.96 -13.34 -18.62
CA LEU A 80 -13.23 -13.96 -18.21
C LEU A 80 -13.10 -15.47 -17.99
N LYS A 81 -12.31 -16.15 -18.82
CA LYS A 81 -12.14 -17.60 -18.68
C LYS A 81 -11.51 -18.00 -17.35
N GLU A 82 -10.46 -17.30 -16.91
CA GLU A 82 -9.81 -17.60 -15.64
C GLU A 82 -10.62 -17.05 -14.45
N PHE A 83 -11.31 -15.92 -14.63
CA PHE A 83 -12.25 -15.42 -13.61
C PHE A 83 -13.41 -16.41 -13.36
N ASP A 84 -14.08 -16.87 -14.41
CA ASP A 84 -15.17 -17.86 -14.29
C ASP A 84 -14.65 -19.17 -13.68
N LYS A 85 -13.41 -19.55 -13.98
CA LYS A 85 -12.78 -20.74 -13.39
C LYS A 85 -12.50 -20.58 -11.89
N LEU A 86 -12.01 -19.41 -11.44
CA LEU A 86 -11.86 -19.11 -10.01
C LEU A 86 -13.17 -19.36 -9.26
N ILE A 87 -14.26 -18.78 -9.76
CA ILE A 87 -15.58 -18.84 -9.14
C ILE A 87 -16.09 -20.28 -9.12
N ASN A 88 -16.00 -20.99 -10.24
CA ASN A 88 -16.47 -22.39 -10.34
C ASN A 88 -15.60 -23.40 -9.57
N SER A 89 -14.36 -23.03 -9.23
CA SER A 89 -13.42 -23.95 -8.58
C SER A 89 -13.54 -24.00 -7.05
N GLY A 90 -14.34 -23.12 -6.44
CA GLY A 90 -14.43 -23.00 -4.98
C GLY A 90 -13.18 -22.41 -4.33
N ARG A 91 -12.36 -21.67 -5.10
CA ARG A 91 -11.12 -21.02 -4.62
C ARG A 91 -11.33 -19.56 -4.21
N LEU A 92 -12.58 -19.13 -4.19
CA LEU A 92 -13.01 -17.85 -3.64
C LEU A 92 -13.74 -18.11 -2.33
N GLU A 93 -13.17 -17.66 -1.22
CA GLU A 93 -13.80 -17.69 0.10
C GLU A 93 -14.26 -16.28 0.50
N LEU A 94 -15.37 -16.21 1.22
CA LEU A 94 -15.89 -14.97 1.77
C LEU A 94 -16.02 -15.13 3.27
N PHE A 95 -15.50 -14.18 4.02
CA PHE A 95 -15.67 -14.14 5.47
C PHE A 95 -16.26 -12.78 5.87
N LYS A 96 -17.09 -12.77 6.91
CA LYS A 96 -17.55 -11.50 7.48
C LYS A 96 -16.33 -10.82 8.08
N GLN A 97 -16.04 -9.59 7.66
CA GLN A 97 -15.07 -8.78 8.38
C GLN A 97 -15.58 -8.65 9.82
N GLU A 98 -14.88 -9.23 10.80
CA GLU A 98 -15.27 -9.00 12.19
C GLU A 98 -15.24 -7.48 12.42
N GLU A 99 -16.38 -6.92 12.81
CA GLU A 99 -16.51 -5.49 13.13
C GLU A 99 -15.45 -5.17 14.18
N ASN A 100 -14.36 -4.52 13.75
CA ASN A 100 -13.23 -4.28 14.63
C ASN A 100 -13.71 -3.57 15.90
N ILE A 101 -13.25 -4.13 17.02
CA ILE A 101 -13.22 -3.52 18.35
C ILE A 101 -12.88 -2.03 18.18
N ASN A 102 -13.75 -1.16 18.72
CA ASN A 102 -13.50 0.26 18.84
C ASN A 102 -12.16 0.47 19.57
N ILE A 103 -11.07 0.70 18.83
CA ILE A 103 -9.88 1.32 19.40
C ILE A 103 -10.26 2.79 19.57
N LYS A 104 -10.85 3.08 20.74
CA LYS A 104 -10.94 4.44 21.26
C LYS A 104 -9.54 5.05 21.18
N GLU A 105 -9.43 6.35 21.01
CA GLU A 105 -8.15 7.05 21.24
C GLU A 105 -7.70 6.77 22.68
N VAL A 106 -6.83 5.78 22.84
CA VAL A 106 -6.17 5.47 24.10
C VAL A 106 -4.66 5.65 23.91
N ASP A 107 -4.03 6.10 24.99
CA ASP A 107 -2.68 6.62 25.05
C ASP A 107 -1.65 5.68 24.38
N TYR A 108 -0.66 6.30 23.73
CA TYR A 108 0.26 5.72 22.74
C TYR A 108 1.00 4.42 23.13
N TYR A 109 1.00 4.05 24.42
CA TYR A 109 1.59 2.79 24.90
C TYR A 109 0.66 1.58 24.72
N GLU A 110 -0.67 1.75 24.65
CA GLU A 110 -1.60 0.64 24.39
C GLU A 110 -1.73 0.30 22.90
N LYS A 111 -1.40 1.22 21.98
CA LYS A 111 -1.41 0.98 20.53
C LYS A 111 -0.47 -0.12 20.03
N LEU A 112 0.55 -0.46 20.82
CA LEU A 112 1.43 -1.59 20.51
C LEU A 112 0.99 -2.87 21.24
N SER A 113 0.25 -2.77 22.36
CA SER A 113 -0.24 -3.93 23.12
C SER A 113 -1.64 -4.41 22.73
N GLU A 114 -2.46 -3.59 22.05
CA GLU A 114 -3.77 -4.02 21.52
C GLU A 114 -3.68 -4.75 20.16
N VAL A 115 -2.47 -4.89 19.60
CA VAL A 115 -2.22 -5.73 18.43
C VAL A 115 -2.15 -7.22 18.79
N GLU A 116 -2.18 -7.59 20.08
CA GLU A 116 -2.21 -8.99 20.52
C GLU A 116 -3.38 -9.26 21.47
N ASN A 117 -4.40 -9.96 20.96
CA ASN A 117 -5.02 -11.13 21.58
C ASN A 117 -6.18 -11.61 20.70
N ASN A 118 -5.90 -12.47 19.73
CA ASN A 118 -6.78 -13.57 19.34
C ASN A 118 -5.92 -14.67 18.70
N GLU A 119 -5.92 -15.85 19.32
CA GLU A 119 -5.31 -17.10 18.83
C GLU A 119 -6.18 -17.78 17.75
N GLU A 120 -6.80 -16.99 16.89
CA GLU A 120 -7.26 -17.37 15.56
C GLU A 120 -6.73 -16.28 14.63
N GLU A 121 -6.14 -16.64 13.50
CA GLU A 121 -5.64 -15.69 12.50
C GLU A 121 -6.84 -14.88 11.96
N THR A 122 -7.27 -13.83 12.68
CA THR A 122 -8.41 -12.99 12.30
C THR A 122 -8.02 -12.19 11.08
N ARG A 123 -8.30 -12.76 9.91
CA ARG A 123 -8.15 -12.08 8.63
C ARG A 123 -9.15 -10.93 8.62
N ASN A 124 -8.65 -9.71 8.60
CA ASN A 124 -9.48 -8.49 8.54
C ASN A 124 -9.45 -7.84 7.15
N THR A 125 -8.74 -8.45 6.20
CA THR A 125 -8.46 -7.91 4.87
C THR A 125 -8.58 -8.99 3.81
N SER A 126 -9.05 -8.60 2.63
CA SER A 126 -9.04 -9.43 1.43
C SER A 126 -7.61 -9.77 1.01
N ILE A 127 -7.40 -10.95 0.42
CA ILE A 127 -6.07 -11.42 0.00
C ILE A 127 -6.13 -12.47 -1.11
N CYS A 128 -5.21 -12.37 -2.06
CA CYS A 128 -4.84 -13.43 -2.99
C CYS A 128 -3.59 -14.18 -2.51
N PHE A 129 -3.68 -15.51 -2.41
CA PHE A 129 -2.56 -16.38 -2.00
C PHE A 129 -2.45 -17.63 -2.86
N TYR A 130 -1.31 -18.33 -2.76
CA TYR A 130 -0.99 -19.48 -3.59
C TYR A 130 -0.69 -20.71 -2.75
N THR A 131 -1.26 -21.83 -3.17
CA THR A 131 -0.92 -23.16 -2.66
C THR A 131 -0.48 -24.05 -3.83
N GLU A 132 -0.18 -25.33 -3.55
CA GLU A 132 0.10 -26.32 -4.60
C GLU A 132 -1.09 -26.50 -5.56
N ASP A 133 -2.31 -26.27 -5.09
CA ASP A 133 -3.55 -26.43 -5.86
C ASP A 133 -3.85 -25.24 -6.77
N GLY A 134 -3.14 -24.12 -6.60
CA GLY A 134 -3.30 -22.90 -7.39
C GLY A 134 -3.48 -21.67 -6.53
N TYR A 135 -4.05 -20.60 -7.11
CA TYR A 135 -4.36 -19.38 -6.38
C TYR A 135 -5.75 -19.45 -5.73
N PHE A 136 -5.87 -18.79 -4.60
CA PHE A 136 -7.07 -18.61 -3.80
C PHE A 136 -7.26 -17.13 -3.52
N ILE A 137 -8.52 -16.73 -3.34
CA ILE A 137 -8.90 -15.38 -2.94
C ILE A 137 -9.82 -15.50 -1.75
N ASP A 138 -9.48 -14.80 -0.67
CA ASP A 138 -10.41 -14.60 0.43
C ASP A 138 -10.85 -13.14 0.43
N LEU A 139 -12.15 -12.88 0.53
CA LEU A 139 -12.70 -11.53 0.61
C LEU A 139 -13.31 -11.26 1.98
N ALA A 140 -12.86 -10.17 2.59
CA ALA A 140 -13.48 -9.59 3.77
C ALA A 140 -14.75 -8.83 3.35
N ARG A 141 -15.92 -9.38 3.68
CA ARG A 141 -17.21 -8.84 3.22
C ARG A 141 -17.57 -7.52 3.89
N THR A 142 -17.95 -6.54 3.07
CA THR A 142 -18.56 -5.25 3.46
C THR A 142 -20.02 -5.11 3.02
N TYR A 143 -20.56 -6.09 2.26
CA TYR A 143 -21.95 -6.13 1.80
C TYR A 143 -22.37 -4.90 0.99
N ASN A 144 -21.43 -4.34 0.23
CA ASN A 144 -21.61 -3.16 -0.61
C ASN A 144 -20.70 -3.23 -1.86
N TYR A 145 -20.60 -2.15 -2.66
CA TYR A 145 -19.77 -2.17 -3.86
C TYR A 145 -18.25 -2.30 -3.59
N ASP A 146 -17.78 -2.12 -2.36
CA ASP A 146 -16.38 -2.37 -2.00
C ASP A 146 -16.02 -3.87 -2.13
N ASP A 147 -16.99 -4.78 -1.98
CA ASP A 147 -16.82 -6.22 -2.24
C ASP A 147 -16.44 -6.49 -3.71
N VAL A 148 -17.10 -5.78 -4.64
CA VAL A 148 -16.86 -5.89 -6.08
C VAL A 148 -15.44 -5.42 -6.41
N LEU A 149 -15.05 -4.27 -5.86
CA LEU A 149 -13.74 -3.69 -6.09
C LEU A 149 -12.62 -4.54 -5.49
N SER A 150 -12.83 -5.10 -4.30
CA SER A 150 -11.90 -6.02 -3.65
C SER A 150 -11.72 -7.30 -4.46
N LEU A 151 -12.81 -7.87 -4.99
CA LEU A 151 -12.72 -9.04 -5.87
C LEU A 151 -11.91 -8.75 -7.13
N ILE A 152 -12.11 -7.60 -7.76
CA ILE A 152 -11.34 -7.18 -8.94
C ILE A 152 -9.86 -7.02 -8.56
N HIS A 153 -9.55 -6.34 -7.45
CA HIS A 153 -8.20 -6.13 -6.96
C HIS A 153 -7.44 -7.46 -6.80
N GLU A 154 -8.02 -8.39 -6.04
CA GLU A 154 -7.38 -9.68 -5.77
C GLU A 154 -7.32 -10.57 -7.02
N PHE A 155 -8.33 -10.49 -7.90
CA PHE A 155 -8.29 -11.22 -9.16
C PHE A 155 -7.15 -10.74 -10.04
N ILE A 156 -6.87 -9.43 -10.13
CA ILE A 156 -5.75 -8.93 -10.92
C ILE A 156 -4.41 -9.44 -10.38
N HIS A 157 -4.21 -9.54 -9.07
CA HIS A 157 -3.03 -10.19 -8.51
C HIS A 157 -2.85 -11.64 -9.00
N SER A 158 -3.97 -12.34 -9.24
CA SER A 158 -3.93 -13.70 -9.79
C SER A 158 -3.44 -13.77 -11.23
N THR A 159 -3.75 -12.76 -12.04
CA THR A 159 -3.45 -12.76 -13.49
C THR A 159 -1.96 -12.67 -13.82
N ASN A 160 -1.17 -12.03 -12.96
CA ASN A 160 0.24 -11.75 -13.22
C ASN A 160 1.19 -12.63 -12.39
N SER A 161 0.71 -13.72 -11.79
CA SER A 161 1.55 -14.62 -10.99
C SER A 161 2.27 -15.67 -11.81
N SER A 162 3.55 -15.88 -11.49
CA SER A 162 4.36 -16.93 -12.12
C SER A 162 5.42 -17.46 -11.15
N LYS A 163 5.93 -18.68 -11.40
CA LYS A 163 7.04 -19.26 -10.62
C LYS A 163 8.38 -18.57 -10.85
N ASN A 164 8.52 -17.82 -11.94
CA ASN A 164 9.74 -17.13 -12.32
C ASN A 164 9.42 -15.63 -12.35
N MET A 165 9.49 -14.95 -11.21
CA MET A 165 9.08 -13.55 -11.08
C MET A 165 10.26 -12.60 -11.36
N GLY A 166 9.99 -11.53 -12.11
CA GLY A 166 10.97 -10.43 -12.28
C GLY A 166 11.16 -9.62 -11.01
N GLU A 167 12.32 -8.95 -10.89
CA GLU A 167 12.72 -8.18 -9.72
C GLU A 167 11.66 -7.13 -9.33
N TYR A 168 11.06 -6.43 -10.29
CA TYR A 168 10.11 -5.34 -9.99
C TYR A 168 8.64 -5.76 -9.92
N ARG A 169 8.33 -7.05 -10.13
CA ARG A 169 6.94 -7.55 -10.13
C ARG A 169 6.24 -7.19 -8.82
N TYR A 170 6.94 -7.30 -7.68
CA TYR A 170 6.34 -7.07 -6.38
C TYR A 170 5.89 -5.61 -6.15
N ILE A 171 6.43 -4.65 -6.92
CA ILE A 171 5.98 -3.25 -6.93
C ILE A 171 4.83 -3.08 -7.91
N LEU A 172 4.98 -3.64 -9.12
CA LEU A 172 4.05 -3.43 -10.22
C LEU A 172 2.74 -4.21 -10.07
N THR A 173 2.74 -5.36 -9.39
CA THR A 173 1.53 -6.15 -9.14
C THR A 173 0.50 -5.35 -8.33
N GLU A 174 0.95 -4.63 -7.30
CA GLU A 174 0.11 -3.74 -6.50
C GLU A 174 -0.42 -2.58 -7.34
N PHE A 175 0.44 -1.99 -8.18
CA PHE A 175 0.02 -0.96 -9.12
C PHE A 175 -1.11 -1.45 -10.05
N PHE A 176 -0.99 -2.63 -10.65
CA PHE A 176 -2.02 -3.14 -11.57
C PHE A 176 -3.36 -3.32 -10.86
N SER A 177 -3.35 -3.96 -9.69
CA SER A 177 -4.57 -4.18 -8.90
C SER A 177 -5.23 -2.86 -8.50
N ILE A 178 -4.46 -1.90 -7.99
CA ILE A 178 -4.96 -0.56 -7.66
C ILE A 178 -5.49 0.16 -8.90
N TYR A 179 -4.80 0.10 -10.04
CA TYR A 179 -5.23 0.77 -11.27
C TYR A 179 -6.60 0.27 -11.73
N PHE A 180 -6.79 -1.04 -11.79
CA PHE A 180 -8.06 -1.61 -12.23
C PHE A 180 -9.17 -1.42 -11.20
N GLU A 181 -8.87 -1.48 -9.90
CA GLU A 181 -9.80 -1.12 -8.84
C GLU A 181 -10.32 0.33 -9.00
N ILE A 182 -9.43 1.32 -9.14
CA ILE A 182 -9.87 2.71 -9.26
C ILE A 182 -10.56 3.00 -10.61
N LEU A 183 -10.19 2.27 -11.67
CA LEU A 183 -10.85 2.35 -12.96
C LEU A 183 -12.29 1.83 -12.86
N SER A 184 -12.49 0.66 -12.26
CA SER A 184 -13.82 0.08 -12.04
C SER A 184 -14.65 0.94 -11.09
N LYS A 185 -14.06 1.50 -10.03
CA LYS A 185 -14.72 2.48 -9.16
C LYS A 185 -15.26 3.67 -9.95
N LYS A 186 -14.43 4.25 -10.82
CA LYS A 186 -14.85 5.35 -11.69
C LYS A 186 -16.02 4.96 -12.59
N ILE A 187 -15.95 3.78 -13.22
CA ILE A 187 -17.01 3.28 -14.11
C ILE A 187 -18.32 3.06 -13.34
N LEU A 188 -18.27 2.45 -12.15
CA LEU A 188 -19.45 2.25 -11.30
C LEU A 188 -20.11 3.59 -10.94
N LEU A 189 -19.31 4.57 -10.51
CA LEU A 189 -19.80 5.92 -10.19
C LEU A 189 -20.40 6.63 -11.42
N GLU A 190 -19.78 6.50 -12.60
CA GLU A 190 -20.29 7.06 -13.87
C GLU A 190 -21.58 6.37 -14.34
N ASN A 191 -21.77 5.09 -14.01
CA ASN A 191 -23.00 4.36 -14.26
C ASN A 191 -24.14 4.72 -13.29
N GLY A 192 -23.87 5.58 -12.30
CA GLY A 192 -24.88 6.14 -11.43
C GLY A 192 -25.30 5.24 -10.28
N ILE A 193 -24.40 4.39 -9.76
CA ILE A 193 -24.64 3.71 -8.48
C ILE A 193 -24.91 4.76 -7.38
N ASN A 194 -25.66 4.36 -6.35
CA ASN A 194 -25.81 5.21 -5.18
C ASN A 194 -24.46 5.34 -4.48
N THR A 195 -23.95 6.57 -4.41
CA THR A 195 -22.61 6.86 -3.88
C THR A 195 -22.46 6.51 -2.41
N SER A 196 -23.57 6.47 -1.65
CA SER A 196 -23.58 6.02 -0.26
C SER A 196 -23.48 4.51 -0.09
N GLU A 197 -23.32 3.73 -1.16
CA GLU A 197 -23.16 2.27 -1.11
C GLU A 197 -21.71 1.83 -1.43
N LEU A 198 -20.76 2.76 -1.31
CA LEU A 198 -19.36 2.58 -1.67
C LEU A 198 -18.48 3.53 -0.85
N ASP A 199 -17.38 3.07 -0.25
CA ASP A 199 -16.39 4.02 0.30
C ASP A 199 -15.57 4.64 -0.83
N ILE A 200 -16.03 5.79 -1.34
CA ILE A 200 -15.39 6.47 -2.46
C ILE A 200 -13.95 6.96 -2.15
N PHE A 201 -13.55 7.05 -0.88
CA PHE A 201 -12.26 7.60 -0.45
C PHE A 201 -11.29 6.57 0.14
N ASP A 202 -11.70 5.32 0.30
CA ASP A 202 -10.88 4.16 0.74
C ASP A 202 -9.39 4.22 0.32
N ARG A 203 -9.08 4.39 -0.97
CA ARG A 203 -7.73 4.35 -1.53
C ARG A 203 -6.92 5.57 -1.10
N ILE A 204 -7.56 6.74 -1.02
CA ILE A 204 -6.95 7.97 -0.52
C ILE A 204 -6.71 7.88 0.99
N LYS A 205 -7.67 7.34 1.76
CA LYS A 205 -7.53 7.10 3.21
C LYS A 205 -6.36 6.17 3.49
N SER A 206 -6.32 5.00 2.84
CA SER A 206 -5.26 4.00 2.98
C SER A 206 -3.89 4.56 2.59
N THR A 207 -3.81 5.28 1.46
CA THR A 207 -2.56 5.93 1.03
C THR A 207 -2.14 7.04 2.01
N GLY A 208 -3.08 7.81 2.55
CA GLY A 208 -2.81 8.83 3.56
C GLY A 208 -2.28 8.25 4.88
N MET A 209 -2.83 7.12 5.33
CA MET A 209 -2.34 6.40 6.52
C MET A 209 -0.91 5.89 6.32
N ILE A 210 -0.64 5.26 5.17
CA ILE A 210 0.71 4.80 4.82
C ILE A 210 1.66 5.99 4.72
N SER A 211 1.24 7.07 4.08
CA SER A 211 2.06 8.25 3.88
C SER A 211 2.43 8.92 5.20
N LYS A 212 1.47 9.05 6.12
CA LYS A 212 1.70 9.48 7.50
C LYS A 212 2.71 8.57 8.20
N LYS A 213 2.57 7.26 8.05
CA LYS A 213 3.46 6.29 8.69
C LYS A 213 4.91 6.43 8.23
N ILE A 214 5.12 6.71 6.93
CA ILE A 214 6.46 6.95 6.37
C ILE A 214 7.08 8.22 6.97
N VAL A 215 6.31 9.30 7.12
CA VAL A 215 6.77 10.56 7.73
C VAL A 215 7.25 10.37 9.18
N GLU A 216 6.68 9.40 9.92
CA GLU A 216 7.10 9.13 11.31
C GLU A 216 8.54 8.60 11.42
N TYR A 217 9.12 8.05 10.35
CA TYR A 217 10.46 7.45 10.40
C TYR A 217 11.46 7.93 9.35
N ASP A 218 11.01 8.58 8.28
CA ASP A 218 11.83 8.86 7.10
C ASP A 218 13.12 9.62 7.42
N LEU A 219 13.08 10.60 8.33
CA LEU A 219 14.23 11.41 8.73
C LEU A 219 15.35 10.59 9.36
N ALA A 220 15.00 9.78 10.37
CA ALA A 220 15.96 8.94 11.07
C ALA A 220 16.52 7.86 10.13
N PHE A 221 15.63 7.25 9.34
CA PHE A 221 16.02 6.21 8.38
C PHE A 221 16.97 6.74 7.29
N MET A 222 16.69 7.94 6.78
CA MET A 222 17.54 8.62 5.80
C MET A 222 18.88 9.07 6.39
N ALA A 223 18.91 9.59 7.63
CA ALA A 223 20.17 9.92 8.31
C ALA A 223 21.07 8.69 8.43
N TYR A 224 20.50 7.54 8.81
CA TYR A 224 21.27 6.30 8.88
C TYR A 224 21.79 5.86 7.52
N ASN A 225 20.95 5.91 6.48
CA ASN A 225 21.36 5.57 5.11
C ASN A 225 22.56 6.40 4.62
N LEU A 226 22.59 7.69 4.97
CA LEU A 226 23.63 8.62 4.52
C LEU A 226 24.91 8.53 5.36
N PHE A 227 24.79 8.38 6.67
CA PHE A 227 25.92 8.51 7.60
C PHE A 227 26.43 7.18 8.14
N GLY A 228 25.62 6.11 8.07
CA GLY A 228 25.88 4.82 8.70
C GLY A 228 25.72 4.83 10.22
N ASN A 229 25.51 6.00 10.83
CA ASN A 229 25.23 6.16 12.24
C ASN A 229 24.42 7.42 12.55
N ILE A 230 23.44 7.28 13.42
CA ILE A 230 22.65 8.39 14.00
C ILE A 230 23.27 8.82 15.32
N LYS A 231 23.41 10.13 15.50
CA LYS A 231 23.90 10.82 16.69
C LYS A 231 23.09 12.11 16.88
N GLU A 232 23.28 12.77 18.02
CA GLU A 232 22.51 13.97 18.39
C GLU A 232 22.59 15.10 17.34
N ASP A 233 23.75 15.26 16.70
CA ASP A 233 24.00 16.27 15.66
C ASP A 233 23.65 15.81 14.23
N SER A 234 23.15 14.58 14.05
CA SER A 234 22.76 14.07 12.71
C SER A 234 21.68 14.91 12.04
N CYS A 235 20.80 15.58 12.80
CA CYS A 235 19.82 16.53 12.24
C CYS A 235 20.50 17.72 11.55
N GLU A 236 21.54 18.29 12.17
CA GLU A 236 22.31 19.39 11.59
C GLU A 236 23.13 18.92 10.39
N ASP A 237 23.59 17.68 10.39
CA ASP A 237 24.25 17.08 9.23
C ASP A 237 23.26 16.92 8.06
N LEU A 238 22.01 16.47 8.28
CA LEU A 238 20.99 16.39 7.21
C LEU A 238 20.70 17.76 6.56
N LYS A 239 20.64 18.84 7.35
CA LYS A 239 20.40 20.20 6.83
C LYS A 239 21.50 20.63 5.85
N LYS A 240 22.76 20.23 6.08
CA LYS A 240 23.90 20.55 5.18
C LYS A 240 23.75 19.92 3.80
N TYR A 241 23.04 18.80 3.68
CA TYR A 241 22.77 18.16 2.39
C TYR A 241 21.53 18.71 1.68
N HIS A 242 20.88 19.74 2.24
CA HIS A 242 19.63 20.31 1.72
C HIS A 242 18.50 19.28 1.54
N ILE A 243 18.54 18.18 2.29
CA ILE A 243 17.59 17.09 2.09
C ILE A 243 16.28 17.35 2.82
N VAL A 244 16.32 18.04 3.96
CA VAL A 244 15.14 18.27 4.80
C VAL A 244 15.16 19.65 5.45
N LEU A 245 13.99 20.29 5.52
CA LEU A 245 13.71 21.43 6.38
C LEU A 245 13.01 20.94 7.66
N SER A 246 13.73 20.20 8.50
CA SER A 246 13.19 19.68 9.77
C SER A 246 13.87 20.28 10.99
N THR A 247 13.14 20.28 12.11
CA THR A 247 13.64 20.70 13.41
C THR A 247 14.41 19.57 14.09
N LYS A 248 15.17 19.91 15.15
CA LYS A 248 15.84 18.89 15.97
C LYS A 248 14.80 18.03 16.67
N GLU A 249 13.70 18.65 17.08
CA GLU A 249 12.55 18.00 17.70
C GLU A 249 11.94 16.94 16.78
N ASP A 250 11.63 17.27 15.51
CA ASP A 250 11.08 16.30 14.54
C ASP A 250 12.01 15.10 14.34
N PHE A 251 13.33 15.37 14.30
CA PHE A 251 14.33 14.32 14.15
C PHE A 251 14.40 13.40 15.38
N GLU A 252 14.37 13.98 16.58
CA GLU A 252 14.34 13.20 17.82
C GLU A 252 13.05 12.40 17.94
N GLU A 253 11.91 12.95 17.54
CA GLU A 253 10.63 12.23 17.49
C GLU A 253 10.70 11.01 16.56
N ALA A 254 11.26 11.17 15.35
CA ALA A 254 11.45 10.04 14.43
C ALA A 254 12.40 8.97 14.99
N CYS A 255 13.47 9.39 15.68
CA CYS A 255 14.39 8.45 16.34
C CYS A 255 13.73 7.70 17.50
N ILE A 256 12.93 8.40 18.32
CA ILE A 256 12.17 7.80 19.43
C ILE A 256 11.13 6.83 18.89
N PHE A 257 10.42 7.22 17.83
CA PHE A 257 9.44 6.40 17.15
C PHE A 257 10.05 5.06 16.70
N LEU A 258 11.17 5.12 15.96
CA LEU A 258 11.86 3.91 15.49
C LEU A 258 12.39 3.06 16.64
N LEU A 259 12.98 3.67 17.66
CA LEU A 259 13.50 2.93 18.81
C LEU A 259 12.38 2.14 19.52
N LYS A 260 11.22 2.78 19.74
CA LYS A 260 10.04 2.13 20.33
C LYS A 260 9.53 0.99 19.45
N TYR A 261 9.43 1.21 18.14
CA TYR A 261 9.02 0.18 17.19
C TYR A 261 9.96 -1.03 17.26
N PHE A 262 11.28 -0.83 17.22
CA PHE A 262 12.24 -1.92 17.28
C PHE A 262 12.25 -2.66 18.61
N ASP A 263 12.16 -1.95 19.73
CA ASP A 263 12.08 -2.56 21.06
C ASP A 263 10.82 -3.45 21.16
N TYR A 264 9.68 -3.00 20.63
CA TYR A 264 8.46 -3.79 20.54
C TYR A 264 8.62 -5.03 19.65
N GLN A 265 9.10 -4.87 18.41
CA GLN A 265 9.28 -6.00 17.49
C GLN A 265 10.25 -7.06 18.03
N LYS A 266 11.22 -6.65 18.85
CA LYS A 266 12.12 -7.58 19.54
C LYS A 266 11.39 -8.40 20.61
N ILE A 267 10.50 -7.79 21.39
CA ILE A 267 9.67 -8.50 22.37
C ILE A 267 8.76 -9.49 21.65
N GLU A 268 8.03 -9.02 20.63
CA GLU A 268 7.17 -9.85 19.76
C GLU A 268 7.90 -11.07 19.21
N TYR A 269 9.09 -10.85 18.66
CA TYR A 269 9.91 -11.92 18.11
C TYR A 269 10.29 -12.96 19.17
N ASN A 270 10.75 -12.49 20.34
CA ASN A 270 11.18 -13.38 21.42
C ASN A 270 10.01 -14.16 22.05
N ASN A 271 8.79 -13.60 22.04
CA ASN A 271 7.61 -14.29 22.55
C ASN A 271 7.13 -15.38 21.58
N LYS A 272 7.24 -15.14 20.27
CA LYS A 272 6.76 -16.05 19.21
C LYS A 272 7.73 -17.17 18.83
N ASN A 273 9.02 -17.04 19.20
CA ASN A 273 10.06 -17.97 18.76
C ASN A 273 10.79 -18.58 19.95
N GLU A 274 10.80 -19.91 20.03
CA GLU A 274 11.52 -20.65 21.08
C GLU A 274 13.04 -20.54 20.94
N GLU A 275 13.55 -20.44 19.70
CA GLU A 275 14.97 -20.30 19.40
C GLU A 275 15.22 -19.03 18.57
N PHE A 276 16.29 -18.31 18.90
CA PHE A 276 16.66 -17.09 18.17
C PHE A 276 17.28 -17.42 16.81
N ASN A 277 16.64 -16.95 15.76
CA ASN A 277 17.15 -16.94 14.39
C ASN A 277 17.40 -15.50 13.94
N LEU A 278 18.66 -15.16 13.65
CA LEU A 278 19.06 -13.80 13.27
C LEU A 278 18.36 -13.31 12.00
N ASN A 279 18.13 -14.18 11.02
CA ASN A 279 17.50 -13.80 9.77
C ASN A 279 16.00 -13.52 9.96
N ASP A 280 15.31 -14.34 10.74
CA ASP A 280 13.89 -14.15 11.03
C ASP A 280 13.66 -12.93 11.94
N TYR A 281 14.56 -12.71 12.90
CA TYR A 281 14.58 -11.50 13.70
C TYR A 281 14.72 -10.24 12.84
N ARG A 282 15.71 -10.24 11.94
CA ARG A 282 15.95 -9.17 10.96
C ARG A 282 14.74 -8.90 10.07
N LYS A 283 14.09 -9.97 9.58
CA LYS A 283 12.83 -9.88 8.86
C LYS A 283 11.72 -9.23 9.70
N CYS A 284 11.58 -9.65 10.96
CA CYS A 284 10.57 -9.14 11.90
C CYS A 284 10.69 -7.63 12.13
N ILE A 285 11.90 -7.14 12.44
CA ILE A 285 12.16 -5.72 12.68
C ILE A 285 12.12 -4.88 11.40
N SER A 286 12.23 -5.49 10.23
CA SER A 286 12.21 -4.77 8.94
C SER A 286 10.81 -4.60 8.35
N LYS A 287 9.78 -5.22 8.95
CA LYS A 287 8.42 -5.27 8.40
C LYS A 287 7.86 -3.89 8.05
N LEU A 288 8.09 -2.89 8.91
CA LEU A 288 7.61 -1.51 8.74
C LEU A 288 7.99 -0.89 7.39
N PHE A 289 9.17 -1.21 6.86
CA PHE A 289 9.73 -0.54 5.69
C PHE A 289 9.40 -1.25 4.37
N SER A 290 8.96 -2.51 4.45
CA SER A 290 8.98 -3.43 3.32
C SER A 290 7.82 -3.27 2.32
N SER A 291 6.69 -2.65 2.70
CA SER A 291 5.48 -2.64 1.86
C SER A 291 4.91 -1.26 1.56
N GLY A 292 4.99 -0.29 2.49
CA GLY A 292 4.29 0.98 2.37
C GLY A 292 4.60 1.78 1.10
N TYR A 293 5.86 1.78 0.65
CA TYR A 293 6.24 2.51 -0.57
C TYR A 293 5.66 1.88 -1.86
N ARG A 294 5.33 0.58 -1.84
CA ARG A 294 4.75 -0.12 -2.99
C ARG A 294 3.32 0.36 -3.23
N TYR A 295 2.54 0.46 -2.16
CA TYR A 295 1.21 1.08 -2.17
C TYR A 295 1.27 2.55 -2.58
N LEU A 296 2.25 3.31 -2.05
CA LEU A 296 2.47 4.70 -2.44
C LEU A 296 2.68 4.84 -3.95
N TYR A 297 3.61 4.08 -4.53
CA TYR A 297 3.84 4.09 -5.97
C TYR A 297 2.63 3.58 -6.75
N GLY A 298 2.00 2.50 -6.29
CA GLY A 298 0.81 1.92 -6.91
C GLY A 298 -0.31 2.95 -7.06
N THR A 299 -0.67 3.64 -5.98
CA THR A 299 -1.69 4.71 -6.02
C THR A 299 -1.26 5.87 -6.92
N LEU A 300 -0.03 6.37 -6.81
CA LEU A 300 0.43 7.52 -7.59
C LEU A 300 0.46 7.22 -9.10
N PHE A 301 0.99 6.06 -9.48
CA PHE A 301 1.01 5.62 -10.88
C PHE A 301 -0.40 5.36 -11.40
N ALA A 302 -1.26 4.74 -10.60
CA ALA A 302 -2.64 4.48 -10.96
C ALA A 302 -3.41 5.78 -11.22
N CYS A 303 -3.36 6.76 -10.30
CA CYS A 303 -4.01 8.05 -10.50
C CYS A 303 -3.48 8.80 -11.73
N TYR A 304 -2.16 8.77 -11.96
CA TYR A 304 -1.56 9.39 -13.14
C TYR A 304 -2.04 8.74 -14.45
N LEU A 305 -2.06 7.42 -14.50
CA LEU A 305 -2.44 6.67 -15.70
C LEU A 305 -3.95 6.59 -15.92
N LEU A 306 -4.77 6.82 -14.89
CA LEU A 306 -6.21 6.94 -15.06
C LEU A 306 -6.59 8.15 -15.94
N GLU A 307 -5.77 9.19 -15.93
CA GLU A 307 -5.99 10.45 -16.67
C GLU A 307 -5.16 10.54 -17.96
N ASN A 308 -3.96 9.96 -17.97
CA ASN A 308 -2.98 10.14 -19.05
C ASN A 308 -2.59 8.82 -19.76
N GLY A 309 -2.99 7.68 -19.20
CA GLY A 309 -2.52 6.37 -19.61
C GLY A 309 -3.34 5.77 -20.75
N ASN A 310 -2.80 4.68 -21.31
CA ASN A 310 -3.52 3.82 -22.23
C ASN A 310 -3.79 2.48 -21.51
N LYS A 311 -5.08 2.21 -21.24
CA LYS A 311 -5.54 0.99 -20.57
C LYS A 311 -4.97 -0.29 -21.22
N ASP A 312 -4.96 -0.36 -22.54
CA ASP A 312 -4.52 -1.55 -23.27
C ASP A 312 -3.03 -1.82 -23.09
N LYS A 313 -2.21 -0.77 -22.94
CA LYS A 313 -0.79 -0.92 -22.60
C LYS A 313 -0.57 -1.43 -21.18
N ILE A 314 -1.44 -1.02 -20.25
CA ILE A 314 -1.38 -1.44 -18.84
C ILE A 314 -1.79 -2.92 -18.73
N VAL A 315 -2.86 -3.32 -19.44
CA VAL A 315 -3.25 -4.72 -19.61
C VAL A 315 -2.10 -5.53 -20.22
N TRP A 316 -1.52 -5.04 -21.32
CA TRP A 316 -0.39 -5.72 -21.97
C TRP A 316 0.78 -5.91 -21.01
N LEU A 317 1.17 -4.88 -20.26
CA LEU A 317 2.28 -5.01 -19.31
C LEU A 317 1.93 -5.96 -18.16
N ASN A 318 0.69 -5.95 -17.65
CA ASN A 318 0.25 -6.91 -16.64
C ASN A 318 0.42 -8.37 -17.10
N ASP A 319 0.06 -8.65 -18.36
CA ASP A 319 0.16 -9.99 -18.95
C ASP A 319 1.62 -10.42 -19.21
N HIS A 320 2.49 -9.46 -19.56
CA HIS A 320 3.86 -9.73 -19.99
C HIS A 320 4.91 -9.39 -18.91
N ILE A 321 4.50 -9.03 -17.69
CA ILE A 321 5.45 -8.61 -16.63
C ILE A 321 6.46 -9.70 -16.25
N ASN A 322 6.11 -10.96 -16.53
CA ASN A 322 6.97 -12.12 -16.28
C ASN A 322 7.73 -12.60 -17.52
N ASP A 323 7.62 -11.91 -18.65
CA ASP A 323 8.37 -12.27 -19.85
C ASP A 323 9.86 -11.97 -19.65
N GLU A 324 10.72 -12.82 -20.19
CA GLU A 324 12.18 -12.67 -20.05
C GLU A 324 12.69 -11.32 -20.54
N GLU A 325 12.08 -10.75 -21.59
CA GLU A 325 12.44 -9.42 -22.06
C GLU A 325 12.16 -8.34 -21.00
N ILE A 326 10.98 -8.38 -20.37
CA ILE A 326 10.56 -7.37 -19.38
C ILE A 326 11.32 -7.54 -18.07
N LYS A 327 11.57 -8.76 -17.63
CA LYS A 327 12.34 -9.06 -16.41
C LYS A 327 13.75 -8.48 -16.43
N ASN A 328 14.36 -8.42 -17.61
CA ASN A 328 15.72 -7.94 -17.80
C ASN A 328 15.79 -6.42 -18.06
N MET A 329 14.64 -5.73 -18.12
CA MET A 329 14.60 -4.27 -18.21
C MET A 329 14.73 -3.63 -16.82
N ASP A 330 15.38 -2.46 -16.77
CA ASP A 330 15.34 -1.64 -15.57
C ASP A 330 13.93 -1.07 -15.33
N PHE A 331 13.63 -0.72 -14.08
CA PHE A 331 12.30 -0.26 -13.68
C PHE A 331 11.79 0.96 -14.47
N THR A 332 12.68 1.89 -14.83
CA THR A 332 12.30 3.09 -15.59
C THR A 332 11.89 2.71 -17.01
N SER A 333 12.63 1.80 -17.63
CA SER A 333 12.27 1.27 -18.96
C SER A 333 10.92 0.55 -18.95
N VAL A 334 10.65 -0.24 -17.91
CA VAL A 334 9.34 -0.90 -17.75
C VAL A 334 8.21 0.11 -17.63
N LEU A 335 8.37 1.14 -16.79
CA LEU A 335 7.36 2.19 -16.61
C LEU A 335 7.12 3.03 -17.89
N LYS A 336 8.15 3.22 -18.72
CA LYS A 336 8.01 3.93 -20.01
C LYS A 336 7.05 3.23 -20.96
N ILE A 337 6.92 1.90 -20.89
CA ILE A 337 5.97 1.13 -21.70
C ILE A 337 4.55 1.66 -21.50
N ILE A 338 4.16 1.87 -20.25
CA ILE A 338 2.84 2.35 -19.85
C ILE A 338 2.73 3.89 -19.83
N GLY A 339 3.81 4.61 -20.19
CA GLY A 339 3.80 6.06 -20.35
C GLY A 339 4.25 6.84 -19.12
N ILE A 340 4.94 6.22 -18.16
CA ILE A 340 5.57 6.91 -17.03
C ILE A 340 7.08 7.01 -17.30
N ASP A 341 7.59 8.24 -17.44
CA ASP A 341 9.02 8.50 -17.54
C ASP A 341 9.54 9.16 -16.25
N LEU A 342 10.19 8.37 -15.40
CA LEU A 342 10.80 8.85 -14.15
C LEU A 342 11.96 9.84 -14.37
N THR A 343 12.49 9.93 -15.60
CA THR A 343 13.52 10.92 -15.97
C THR A 343 12.92 12.25 -16.43
N GLU A 344 11.59 12.31 -16.62
CA GLU A 344 10.93 13.53 -17.03
C GLU A 344 11.05 14.61 -15.94
N LYS A 345 11.38 15.82 -16.36
CA LYS A 345 11.38 16.98 -15.49
C LYS A 345 9.99 17.16 -14.86
N ASN A 346 9.95 17.26 -13.53
CA ASN A 346 8.73 17.44 -12.74
C ASN A 346 7.76 16.24 -12.74
N ILE A 347 8.21 15.02 -13.05
CA ILE A 347 7.37 13.82 -12.94
C ILE A 347 6.72 13.68 -11.55
N ASN A 348 7.47 13.92 -10.48
CA ASN A 348 6.94 13.88 -9.11
C ASN A 348 5.75 14.83 -8.93
N GLY A 349 5.87 16.08 -9.41
CA GLY A 349 4.77 17.05 -9.37
C GLY A 349 3.53 16.53 -10.10
N LYS A 350 3.70 15.96 -11.31
CA LYS A 350 2.59 15.40 -12.09
C LYS A 350 1.90 14.22 -11.39
N LEU A 351 2.66 13.33 -10.75
CA LEU A 351 2.11 12.21 -9.98
C LEU A 351 1.26 12.71 -8.82
N ILE A 352 1.76 13.68 -8.05
CA ILE A 352 1.05 14.30 -6.93
C ILE A 352 -0.21 15.04 -7.40
N ASP A 353 -0.11 15.85 -8.46
CA ASP A 353 -1.24 16.59 -9.02
C ASP A 353 -2.33 15.64 -9.54
N SER A 354 -1.95 14.48 -10.07
CA SER A 354 -2.91 13.46 -10.52
C SER A 354 -3.64 12.80 -9.36
N ALA A 355 -2.96 12.51 -8.25
CA ALA A 355 -3.60 11.99 -7.04
C ALA A 355 -4.56 13.02 -6.42
N GLN A 356 -4.17 14.30 -6.40
CA GLN A 356 -5.04 15.39 -5.97
C GLN A 356 -6.29 15.51 -6.87
N LYS A 357 -6.11 15.46 -8.19
CA LYS A 357 -7.21 15.49 -9.16
C LYS A 357 -8.14 14.29 -8.99
N TYR A 358 -7.61 13.11 -8.71
CA TYR A 358 -8.41 11.92 -8.42
C TYR A 358 -9.30 12.13 -7.20
N TYR A 359 -8.75 12.65 -6.09
CA TYR A 359 -9.55 13.05 -4.93
C TYR A 359 -10.62 14.09 -5.29
N GLU A 360 -10.28 15.14 -6.03
CA GLU A 360 -11.24 16.19 -6.44
C GLU A 360 -12.38 15.65 -7.31
N ASN A 361 -12.09 14.64 -8.15
CA ASN A 361 -13.09 13.95 -8.94
C ASN A 361 -14.03 13.11 -8.07
N LEU A 362 -13.50 12.39 -7.09
CA LEU A 362 -14.29 11.61 -6.14
C LEU A 362 -15.13 12.50 -5.22
N ASN A 363 -14.60 13.63 -4.78
CA ASN A 363 -15.27 14.53 -3.84
C ASN A 363 -16.60 15.11 -4.39
N LYS A 364 -16.78 15.11 -5.72
CA LYS A 364 -18.06 15.46 -6.36
C LYS A 364 -19.20 14.50 -6.00
N TYR A 365 -18.86 13.28 -5.60
CA TYR A 365 -19.77 12.21 -5.18
C TYR A 365 -19.89 12.11 -3.64
N SER A 366 -19.22 12.99 -2.88
CA SER A 366 -19.24 12.90 -1.42
C SER A 366 -20.61 13.25 -0.83
N VAL A 367 -21.07 12.45 0.12
CA VAL A 367 -22.29 12.64 0.88
C VAL A 367 -21.93 12.87 2.35
N LYS A 368 -22.18 14.09 2.84
CA LYS A 368 -21.87 14.51 4.22
C LYS A 368 -23.10 14.49 5.13
N ASP A 369 -24.25 14.88 4.60
CA ASP A 369 -25.53 14.86 5.30
C ASP A 369 -26.53 13.95 4.58
N GLU A 370 -27.03 12.93 5.28
CA GLU A 370 -28.29 12.31 4.87
C GLU A 370 -29.38 13.36 5.04
N LYS A 371 -30.03 13.76 3.95
CA LYS A 371 -31.40 14.24 4.08
C LYS A 371 -32.18 13.07 4.67
N LYS A 372 -32.45 13.12 5.98
CA LYS A 372 -33.51 12.32 6.60
C LYS A 372 -34.78 12.60 5.80
N SER A 373 -35.10 11.74 4.85
CA SER A 373 -36.44 11.69 4.28
C SER A 373 -37.35 11.20 5.40
N LEU A 374 -38.12 12.15 5.95
CA LEU A 374 -39.23 11.90 6.88
C LEU A 374 -40.31 11.04 6.23
#